data_AF-A0A8S3XY96-F1
#
_entry.id   AF-A0A8S3XY96-F1
#
_cell.length_a   1.000
_cell.length_b   1.000
_cell.length_c   1.000
_cell.angle_alpha   90.00
_cell.angle_beta   90.00
_cell.angle_gamma   90.00
#
_symmetry.space_group_name_H-M   'P 1'
#
loop_
_entity.id
_entity.type
_entity.pdbx_description
1 polymer ?
#
loop_
_entity_poly.entity_id
_entity_poly.type
_entity_poly.pdbx_seq_one_letter_code
_entity_poly.pdbx_strand_id
1 'polypeptide(L)'
;MSLSQKMPYELKTVLDQAVLIVNYVKSRPLQSRLFKKVCEDIGSQHQSLLLHTEVRCLSRGRVLLRLFELHDELKTFFTKQPVSAHVNKFVELLHDEQWLMQLAYLADIFDKLNVICKALQVRATTKFTVNDKMSSLKNKLAFWIECVEKHNYECFTILNDFLKENELRVSSDVEKNIHEHLTSLTKSLHEYFPEQLQDMDWVQNPFVNHTKPSMLSVSEYENLIDIKFSLTLKQKYEEGTFDLNAFWIGLKDEYPEIVNRAITLLLLFVTTYRC
;
A
#
# COMPACT_ATOMS: atom_id res chain seq x y z
N MET A 1 -7.59 9.23 0.27
CA MET A 1 -6.24 9.40 -0.25
C MET A 1 -6.18 8.66 -1.55
N SER A 2 -6.42 9.36 -2.66
CA SER A 2 -6.14 8.78 -3.96
C SER A 2 -4.62 8.75 -4.06
N LEU A 3 -4.01 7.57 -3.86
CA LEU A 3 -2.58 7.31 -4.06
C LEU A 3 -2.10 7.68 -5.48
N SER A 4 -3.02 8.10 -6.36
CA SER A 4 -2.80 8.60 -7.71
C SER A 4 -2.70 10.13 -7.85
N GLN A 5 -2.74 10.92 -6.78
CA GLN A 5 -2.91 12.38 -6.91
C GLN A 5 -1.66 13.16 -7.37
N LYS A 6 -0.48 12.53 -7.45
CA LYS A 6 0.75 13.17 -7.94
C LYS A 6 1.68 12.18 -8.64
N MET A 7 1.13 11.43 -9.60
CA MET A 7 1.89 10.53 -10.47
C MET A 7 2.41 11.28 -11.71
N PRO A 8 3.64 11.01 -12.20
CA PRO A 8 4.15 11.53 -13.46
C PRO A 8 3.19 11.24 -14.63
N TYR A 9 3.19 12.12 -15.64
CA TYR A 9 2.23 12.07 -16.74
C TYR A 9 2.34 10.76 -17.52
N GLU A 10 3.54 10.27 -17.73
CA GLU A 10 3.88 9.05 -18.46
C GLU A 10 3.31 7.83 -17.72
N LEU A 11 3.60 7.69 -16.43
CA LEU A 11 3.06 6.60 -15.60
C LEU A 11 1.53 6.65 -15.51
N LYS A 12 0.95 7.86 -15.42
CA LYS A 12 -0.50 8.01 -15.46
C LYS A 12 -1.07 7.58 -16.80
N THR A 13 -0.40 7.90 -17.89
CA THR A 13 -0.80 7.49 -19.24
C THR A 13 -0.78 5.96 -19.38
N VAL A 14 0.27 5.30 -18.87
CA VAL A 14 0.35 3.82 -18.83
C VAL A 14 -0.81 3.25 -18.02
N LEU A 15 -1.10 3.80 -16.85
CA LEU A 15 -2.21 3.38 -16.00
C LEU A 15 -3.57 3.52 -16.71
N ASP A 16 -3.82 4.66 -17.35
CA ASP A 16 -5.08 4.93 -18.05
C ASP A 16 -5.23 4.02 -19.28
N GLN A 17 -4.14 3.76 -20.02
CA GLN A 17 -4.12 2.82 -21.14
C GLN A 17 -4.36 1.36 -20.71
N ALA A 18 -3.74 0.93 -19.61
CA ALA A 18 -3.97 -0.37 -19.00
C ALA A 18 -5.45 -0.57 -18.65
N VAL A 19 -6.10 0.45 -18.08
CA VAL A 19 -7.53 0.44 -17.79
C VAL A 19 -8.37 0.31 -19.07
N LEU A 20 -8.00 0.99 -20.16
CA LEU A 20 -8.68 0.86 -21.45
C LEU A 20 -8.59 -0.56 -22.03
N ILE A 21 -7.41 -1.20 -21.95
CA ILE A 21 -7.21 -2.58 -22.39
C ILE A 21 -8.13 -3.53 -21.59
N VAL A 22 -8.10 -3.43 -20.26
CA VAL A 22 -8.94 -4.25 -19.38
C VAL A 22 -10.41 -4.06 -19.69
N ASN A 23 -10.85 -2.80 -19.81
CA ASN A 23 -12.24 -2.47 -20.10
C ASN A 23 -12.68 -3.01 -21.47
N TYR A 24 -11.83 -2.96 -22.50
CA TYR A 24 -12.15 -3.51 -23.81
C TYR A 24 -12.51 -5.01 -23.72
N VAL A 25 -11.70 -5.78 -23.00
CA VAL A 25 -11.90 -7.24 -22.86
C VAL A 25 -13.07 -7.55 -21.93
N LYS A 26 -13.16 -6.86 -20.79
CA LYS A 26 -14.09 -7.21 -19.71
C LYS A 26 -15.49 -6.61 -19.81
N SER A 27 -15.64 -5.46 -20.48
CA SER A 27 -16.97 -4.84 -20.67
C SER A 27 -17.83 -5.58 -21.70
N ARG A 28 -17.24 -6.49 -22.50
CA ARG A 28 -17.89 -7.17 -23.61
C ARG A 28 -17.88 -8.69 -23.38
N PRO A 29 -19.05 -9.35 -23.20
CA PRO A 29 -19.11 -10.78 -22.92
C PRO A 29 -18.42 -11.66 -23.98
N LEU A 30 -18.56 -11.29 -25.26
CA LEU A 30 -17.90 -12.01 -26.36
C LEU A 30 -16.38 -11.90 -26.25
N GLN A 31 -15.84 -10.70 -25.99
CA GLN A 31 -14.40 -10.48 -25.90
C GLN A 31 -13.80 -11.21 -24.69
N SER A 32 -14.50 -11.20 -23.55
CA SER A 32 -14.10 -11.99 -22.39
C SER A 32 -14.04 -13.49 -22.68
N ARG A 33 -15.02 -14.04 -23.43
CA ARG A 33 -15.04 -15.45 -23.83
C ARG A 33 -13.92 -15.80 -24.81
N LEU A 34 -13.68 -14.95 -25.80
CA LEU A 34 -12.62 -15.14 -26.79
C LEU A 34 -11.24 -15.06 -26.14
N PHE A 35 -11.02 -14.07 -25.27
CA PHE A 35 -9.78 -13.95 -24.52
C PHE A 35 -9.52 -15.16 -23.62
N LYS A 36 -10.55 -15.61 -22.89
CA LYS A 36 -10.46 -16.83 -22.08
C LYS A 36 -9.99 -18.03 -22.90
N LYS A 37 -10.53 -18.21 -24.11
CA LYS A 37 -10.11 -19.29 -25.00
C LYS A 37 -8.63 -19.17 -25.42
N VAL A 38 -8.17 -17.95 -25.70
CA VAL A 38 -6.73 -17.71 -25.99
C VAL A 38 -5.86 -18.13 -24.80
N CYS A 39 -6.24 -17.78 -23.57
CA CYS A 39 -5.51 -18.20 -22.37
C CYS A 39 -5.54 -19.72 -22.17
N GLU A 40 -6.67 -20.38 -22.45
CA GLU A 40 -6.79 -21.84 -22.37
C GLU A 40 -5.90 -22.54 -23.42
N ASP A 41 -5.86 -22.03 -24.65
CA ASP A 41 -5.06 -22.59 -25.74
C ASP A 41 -3.55 -22.43 -25.49
N ILE A 42 -3.13 -21.36 -24.78
CA ILE A 42 -1.72 -21.07 -24.44
C ILE A 42 -1.29 -21.80 -23.15
N GLY A 43 -2.25 -22.26 -22.33
CA GLY A 43 -1.95 -22.93 -21.06
C GLY A 43 -1.64 -21.96 -19.92
N SER A 44 -2.14 -20.74 -20.00
CA SER A 44 -1.89 -19.68 -19.01
C SER A 44 -2.41 -20.07 -17.62
N GLN A 45 -1.65 -19.71 -16.56
CA GLN A 45 -2.08 -19.90 -15.17
C GLN A 45 -3.40 -19.17 -14.88
N HIS A 46 -3.64 -18.05 -15.56
CA HIS A 46 -4.85 -17.25 -15.40
C HIS A 46 -5.61 -17.17 -16.72
N GLN A 47 -6.91 -17.45 -16.65
CA GLN A 47 -7.77 -17.54 -17.84
C GLN A 47 -8.67 -16.31 -18.04
N SER A 48 -8.52 -15.28 -17.19
CA SER A 48 -9.32 -14.07 -17.31
C SER A 48 -8.67 -12.88 -16.60
N LEU A 49 -8.90 -11.70 -17.17
CA LEU A 49 -8.65 -10.42 -16.52
C LEU A 49 -9.66 -10.16 -15.38
N LEU A 50 -9.23 -9.36 -14.42
CA LEU A 50 -10.08 -8.88 -13.33
C LEU A 50 -10.82 -7.61 -13.78
N LEU A 51 -12.11 -7.49 -13.48
CA LEU A 51 -12.87 -6.25 -13.71
C LEU A 51 -12.52 -5.26 -12.60
N HIS A 52 -12.31 -4.00 -12.95
CA HIS A 52 -12.20 -2.92 -11.98
C HIS A 52 -13.58 -2.71 -11.30
N THR A 53 -13.68 -3.03 -10.01
CA THR A 53 -14.72 -2.49 -9.13
C THR A 53 -14.11 -1.32 -8.35
N GLU A 54 -14.93 -0.30 -8.05
CA GLU A 54 -14.50 0.96 -7.43
C GLU A 54 -14.05 0.82 -5.97
N VAL A 55 -12.98 0.06 -5.71
CA VAL A 55 -12.27 0.05 -4.42
C VAL A 55 -10.83 0.52 -4.66
N ARG A 56 -10.73 1.85 -4.70
CA ARG A 56 -9.66 2.85 -5.00
C ARG A 56 -8.15 2.52 -4.99
N CYS A 57 -7.66 1.36 -4.56
CA CYS A 57 -6.24 0.95 -4.70
C CYS A 57 -6.10 -0.59 -4.74
N LEU A 58 -6.87 -1.26 -3.89
CA LEU A 58 -6.89 -2.72 -3.73
C LEU A 58 -7.27 -3.45 -5.03
N SER A 59 -8.26 -2.94 -5.77
CA SER A 59 -8.63 -3.51 -7.07
C SER A 59 -7.61 -3.17 -8.15
N ARG A 60 -7.03 -1.97 -8.11
CA ARG A 60 -6.09 -1.48 -9.14
C ARG A 60 -4.82 -2.32 -9.20
N GLY A 61 -4.15 -2.55 -8.07
CA GLY A 61 -2.92 -3.36 -8.05
C GLY A 61 -3.12 -4.77 -8.58
N ARG A 62 -4.22 -5.43 -8.18
CA ARG A 62 -4.55 -6.78 -8.67
C ARG A 62 -4.89 -6.81 -10.16
N VAL A 63 -5.59 -5.78 -10.65
CA VAL A 63 -5.91 -5.65 -12.09
C VAL A 63 -4.63 -5.46 -12.91
N LEU A 64 -3.71 -4.59 -12.47
CA LEU A 64 -2.44 -4.35 -13.18
C LEU A 64 -1.54 -5.56 -13.17
N LEU A 65 -1.40 -6.23 -12.01
CA LEU A 65 -0.67 -7.50 -11.92
C LEU A 65 -1.23 -8.52 -12.91
N ARG A 66 -2.56 -8.73 -12.92
CA ARG A 66 -3.19 -9.68 -13.83
C ARG A 66 -3.06 -9.30 -15.30
N LEU A 67 -3.07 -8.00 -15.60
CA LEU A 67 -2.84 -7.49 -16.95
C LEU A 67 -1.42 -7.81 -17.40
N PHE A 68 -0.44 -7.57 -16.53
CA PHE A 68 0.97 -7.84 -16.80
C PHE A 68 1.24 -9.35 -16.95
N GLU A 69 0.71 -10.19 -16.06
CA GLU A 69 0.80 -11.65 -16.15
C GLU A 69 0.24 -12.22 -17.46
N LEU A 70 -0.70 -11.52 -18.11
CA LEU A 70 -1.38 -11.97 -19.32
C LEU A 70 -1.05 -11.13 -20.56
N HIS A 71 0.05 -10.38 -20.53
CA HIS A 71 0.36 -9.43 -21.60
C HIS A 71 0.63 -10.12 -22.94
N ASP A 72 1.25 -11.30 -22.95
CA ASP A 72 1.50 -12.10 -24.17
C ASP A 72 0.23 -12.72 -24.75
N GLU A 73 -0.67 -13.19 -23.89
CA GLU A 73 -2.00 -13.66 -24.30
C GLU A 73 -2.82 -12.51 -24.87
N LEU A 74 -2.73 -11.32 -24.27
CA LEU A 74 -3.41 -10.12 -24.76
C LEU A 74 -2.86 -9.70 -26.12
N LYS A 75 -1.54 -9.74 -26.29
CA LYS A 75 -0.86 -9.48 -27.56
C LYS A 75 -1.40 -10.41 -28.63
N THR A 76 -1.41 -11.72 -28.37
CA THR A 76 -1.98 -12.74 -29.27
C THR A 76 -3.47 -12.51 -29.55
N PHE A 77 -4.24 -12.18 -28.52
CA PHE A 77 -5.66 -11.93 -28.63
C PHE A 77 -5.97 -10.74 -29.53
N PHE A 78 -5.30 -9.60 -29.34
CA PHE A 78 -5.55 -8.39 -30.13
C PHE A 78 -5.08 -8.52 -31.58
N THR A 79 -3.99 -9.25 -31.85
CA THR A 79 -3.56 -9.53 -33.24
C THR A 79 -4.60 -10.33 -34.03
N LYS A 80 -5.44 -11.12 -33.35
CA LYS A 80 -6.51 -11.91 -33.98
C LYS A 80 -7.84 -11.15 -34.11
N GLN A 81 -7.95 -9.93 -33.57
CA GLN A 81 -9.17 -9.13 -33.66
C GLN A 81 -9.25 -8.38 -34.99
N PRO A 82 -10.46 -7.98 -35.44
CA PRO A 82 -10.62 -7.11 -36.58
C PRO A 82 -9.83 -5.81 -36.42
N VAL A 83 -9.10 -5.44 -37.46
CA VAL A 83 -8.25 -4.24 -37.47
C VAL A 83 -9.11 -3.01 -37.19
N SER A 84 -8.71 -2.26 -36.17
CA SER A 84 -9.27 -0.96 -35.83
C SER A 84 -8.20 -0.11 -35.17
N ALA A 85 -8.31 1.21 -35.25
CA ALA A 85 -7.33 2.12 -34.66
C ALA A 85 -7.07 1.84 -33.16
N HIS A 86 -8.11 1.47 -32.41
CA HIS A 86 -7.98 1.14 -30.99
C HIS A 86 -7.24 -0.19 -30.75
N VAL A 87 -7.56 -1.22 -31.54
CA VAL A 87 -6.90 -2.54 -31.43
C VAL A 87 -5.43 -2.43 -31.82
N ASN A 88 -5.10 -1.71 -32.90
CA ASN A 88 -3.72 -1.50 -33.32
C ASN A 88 -2.91 -0.80 -32.23
N LYS A 89 -3.47 0.24 -31.61
CA LYS A 89 -2.83 0.92 -30.49
C LYS A 89 -2.56 -0.02 -29.31
N PHE A 90 -3.49 -0.92 -28.97
CA PHE A 90 -3.26 -1.89 -27.89
C PHE A 90 -2.14 -2.88 -28.25
N VAL A 91 -2.08 -3.33 -29.51
CA VAL A 91 -0.99 -4.18 -29.98
C VAL A 91 0.35 -3.44 -29.88
N GLU A 92 0.43 -2.19 -30.34
CA GLU A 92 1.64 -1.36 -30.23
C GLU A 92 2.12 -1.25 -28.77
N LEU A 93 1.21 -0.94 -27.84
CA LEU A 93 1.54 -0.83 -26.41
C LEU A 93 2.05 -2.15 -25.82
N LEU A 94 1.46 -3.28 -26.19
CA LEU A 94 1.87 -4.61 -25.70
C LEU A 94 3.18 -5.11 -26.35
N HIS A 95 3.69 -4.42 -27.36
CA HIS A 95 5.03 -4.64 -27.92
C HIS A 95 6.06 -3.62 -27.41
N ASP A 96 5.62 -2.56 -26.73
CA ASP A 96 6.50 -1.51 -26.20
C ASP A 96 7.08 -1.94 -24.85
N GLU A 97 8.36 -2.28 -24.85
CA GLU A 97 9.10 -2.68 -23.66
C GLU A 97 9.13 -1.57 -22.59
N GLN A 98 9.20 -0.28 -22.98
CA GLN A 98 9.18 0.81 -22.01
C GLN A 98 7.81 0.97 -21.36
N TRP A 99 6.75 0.70 -22.12
CA TRP A 99 5.40 0.64 -21.58
C TRP A 99 5.25 -0.54 -20.60
N LEU A 100 5.75 -1.72 -20.96
CA LEU A 100 5.72 -2.91 -20.11
C LEU A 100 6.53 -2.74 -18.82
N MET A 101 7.72 -2.11 -18.88
CA MET A 101 8.50 -1.78 -17.69
C MET A 101 7.73 -0.88 -16.71
N GLN A 102 7.06 0.15 -17.25
CA GLN A 102 6.24 1.04 -16.43
C GLN A 102 5.00 0.32 -15.87
N LEU A 103 4.36 -0.55 -16.65
CA LEU A 103 3.25 -1.37 -16.18
C LEU A 103 3.67 -2.31 -15.05
N ALA A 104 4.82 -2.97 -15.18
CA ALA A 104 5.40 -3.86 -14.17
C ALA A 104 5.66 -3.10 -12.86
N TYR A 105 6.33 -1.95 -12.95
CA TYR A 105 6.54 -1.07 -11.80
C TYR A 105 5.22 -0.66 -11.14
N LEU A 106 4.22 -0.26 -11.92
CA LEU A 106 2.90 0.10 -11.39
C LEU A 106 2.27 -1.09 -10.66
N ALA A 107 2.32 -2.30 -11.22
CA ALA A 107 1.83 -3.50 -10.55
C ALA A 107 2.52 -3.71 -9.19
N ASP A 108 3.84 -3.58 -9.12
CA ASP A 108 4.62 -3.73 -7.88
C ASP A 108 4.25 -2.66 -6.83
N ILE A 109 4.28 -1.37 -7.20
CA ILE A 109 4.04 -0.28 -6.23
C ILE A 109 2.61 -0.33 -5.70
N PHE A 110 1.62 -0.63 -6.56
CA PHE A 110 0.25 -0.78 -6.11
C PHE A 110 0.07 -2.00 -5.20
N ASP A 111 0.75 -3.13 -5.45
CA ASP A 111 0.69 -4.28 -4.53
C ASP A 111 1.30 -3.94 -3.16
N LYS A 112 2.45 -3.26 -3.13
CA LYS A 112 3.07 -2.80 -1.87
C LYS A 112 2.18 -1.84 -1.09
N LEU A 113 1.56 -0.88 -1.76
CA LEU A 113 0.60 0.04 -1.13
C LEU A 113 -0.64 -0.71 -0.62
N ASN A 114 -1.10 -1.72 -1.35
CA ASN A 114 -2.25 -2.54 -0.96
C ASN A 114 -2.02 -3.34 0.31
N VAL A 115 -0.80 -3.85 0.55
CA VAL A 115 -0.42 -4.51 1.80
C VAL A 115 -0.64 -3.57 2.99
N ILE A 116 -0.22 -2.30 2.86
CA ILE A 116 -0.42 -1.29 3.90
C ILE A 116 -1.91 -0.94 4.04
N CYS A 117 -2.63 -0.70 2.95
CA CYS A 117 -4.06 -0.40 3.01
C CYS A 117 -4.86 -1.51 3.71
N LYS A 118 -4.54 -2.79 3.45
CA LYS A 118 -5.16 -3.92 4.16
C LYS A 118 -4.82 -3.92 5.64
N ALA A 119 -3.56 -3.69 5.98
CA ALA A 119 -3.12 -3.63 7.38
C ALA A 119 -3.85 -2.53 8.17
N LEU A 120 -4.18 -1.40 7.53
CA LEU A 120 -4.94 -0.31 8.14
C LEU A 120 -6.44 -0.55 8.23
N GLN A 121 -6.98 -1.51 7.45
CA GLN A 121 -8.40 -1.86 7.45
C GLN A 121 -8.73 -2.94 8.50
N VAL A 122 -7.75 -3.44 9.24
CA VAL A 122 -7.96 -4.46 10.28
C VAL A 122 -8.74 -3.83 11.44
N ARG A 123 -9.74 -4.56 11.96
CA ARG A 123 -10.50 -4.15 13.15
C ARG A 123 -9.54 -3.97 14.33
N ALA A 124 -9.76 -2.93 15.15
CA ALA A 124 -8.93 -2.55 16.29
C ALA A 124 -7.54 -1.96 15.97
N THR A 125 -7.33 -1.40 14.77
CA THR A 125 -6.11 -0.63 14.47
C THR A 125 -6.06 0.66 15.30
N THR A 126 -5.08 0.79 16.19
CA THR A 126 -4.86 2.00 17.01
C THR A 126 -4.12 3.07 16.21
N LYS A 127 -4.19 4.34 16.67
CA LYS A 127 -3.38 5.44 16.11
C LYS A 127 -1.88 5.10 16.08
N PHE A 128 -1.39 4.38 17.08
CA PHE A 128 -0.01 3.91 17.17
C PHE A 128 0.32 2.91 16.07
N THR A 129 -0.52 1.89 15.88
CA THR A 129 -0.32 0.92 14.79
C THR A 129 -0.34 1.58 13.43
N VAL A 130 -1.23 2.56 13.20
CA VAL A 130 -1.20 3.35 11.96
C VAL A 130 0.12 4.10 11.82
N ASN A 131 0.58 4.80 12.86
CA ASN A 131 1.84 5.54 12.83
C ASN A 131 3.03 4.62 12.53
N ASP A 132 3.14 3.48 13.20
CA ASP A 132 4.23 2.51 12.97
C ASP A 132 4.23 2.02 11.51
N LYS A 133 3.05 1.69 10.97
CA LYS A 133 2.92 1.26 9.57
C LYS A 133 3.24 2.40 8.60
N MET A 134 2.84 3.63 8.91
CA MET A 134 3.16 4.81 8.09
C MET A 134 4.65 5.12 8.11
N SER A 135 5.28 5.13 9.29
CA SER A 135 6.73 5.32 9.44
C SER A 135 7.51 4.23 8.73
N SER A 136 7.08 2.96 8.83
CA SER A 136 7.67 1.86 8.08
C SER A 136 7.55 2.08 6.56
N LEU A 137 6.40 2.53 6.07
CA LEU A 137 6.20 2.82 4.64
C LEU A 137 7.08 3.99 4.17
N LYS A 138 7.18 5.08 4.95
CA LYS A 138 8.06 6.23 4.64
C LYS A 138 9.52 5.78 4.50
N ASN A 139 10.03 5.00 5.46
CA ASN A 139 11.39 4.46 5.41
C ASN A 139 11.60 3.52 4.22
N LYS A 140 10.63 2.67 3.89
CA LYS A 140 10.69 1.81 2.70
C LYS A 140 10.73 2.61 1.41
N LEU A 141 9.93 3.68 1.29
CA LEU A 141 9.95 4.55 0.11
C LEU A 141 11.31 5.23 -0.06
N ALA A 142 11.90 5.75 1.03
CA ALA A 142 13.24 6.32 1.00
C ALA A 142 14.27 5.29 0.51
N PHE A 143 14.23 4.07 1.06
CA PHE A 143 15.09 2.98 0.61
C PHE A 143 14.87 2.61 -0.87
N TRP A 144 13.63 2.55 -1.35
CA TRP A 144 13.34 2.25 -2.75
C TRP A 144 13.84 3.34 -3.70
N ILE A 145 13.81 4.61 -3.28
CA ILE A 145 14.41 5.72 -4.04
C ILE A 145 15.91 5.48 -4.19
N GLU A 146 16.62 5.16 -3.10
CA GLU A 146 18.06 4.85 -3.15
C GLU A 146 18.37 3.63 -4.03
N CYS A 147 17.51 2.61 -4.03
CA CYS A 147 17.66 1.45 -4.90
C CYS A 147 17.57 1.86 -6.38
N VAL A 148 16.58 2.68 -6.74
CA VAL A 148 16.41 3.19 -8.11
C VAL A 148 17.60 4.03 -8.55
N GLU A 149 18.12 4.90 -7.69
CA GLU A 149 19.34 5.70 -7.96
C GLU A 149 20.60 4.84 -8.18
N LYS A 150 20.62 3.63 -7.62
CA LYS A 150 21.70 2.64 -7.80
C LYS A 150 21.41 1.64 -8.92
N HIS A 151 20.38 1.88 -9.74
CA HIS A 151 19.89 0.96 -10.78
C HIS A 151 19.57 -0.45 -10.27
N ASN A 152 19.15 -0.57 -9.01
CA ASN A 152 18.72 -1.82 -8.40
C ASN A 152 17.19 -1.85 -8.27
N TYR A 153 16.55 -2.77 -8.98
CA TYR A 153 15.10 -2.90 -9.00
C TYR A 153 14.59 -4.14 -8.24
N GLU A 154 15.42 -4.84 -7.46
CA GLU A 154 15.00 -6.04 -6.70
C GLU A 154 13.84 -5.76 -5.73
N CYS A 155 13.68 -4.51 -5.31
CA CYS A 155 12.53 -4.09 -4.53
C CYS A 155 11.21 -4.21 -5.29
N PHE A 156 11.21 -4.16 -6.62
CA PHE A 156 10.07 -4.26 -7.52
C PHE A 156 10.19 -5.57 -8.29
N THR A 157 9.65 -6.65 -7.71
CA THR A 157 9.90 -8.02 -8.18
C THR A 157 9.40 -8.25 -9.59
N ILE A 158 8.21 -7.74 -9.95
CA ILE A 158 7.66 -7.92 -11.30
C ILE A 158 8.53 -7.20 -12.33
N LEU A 159 8.93 -5.97 -12.04
CA LEU A 159 9.85 -5.22 -12.91
C LEU A 159 11.20 -5.93 -13.01
N ASN A 160 11.80 -6.32 -11.88
CA ASN A 160 13.10 -6.98 -11.85
C ASN A 160 13.10 -8.29 -12.64
N ASP A 161 12.06 -9.10 -12.48
CA ASP A 161 11.97 -10.40 -13.13
C ASP A 161 11.78 -10.20 -14.64
N PHE A 162 10.92 -9.27 -15.06
CA PHE A 162 10.77 -8.89 -16.47
C PHE A 162 12.09 -8.43 -17.10
N LEU A 163 12.86 -7.58 -16.41
CA LEU A 163 14.17 -7.13 -16.87
C LEU A 163 15.16 -8.29 -17.04
N LYS A 164 15.19 -9.22 -16.09
CA LYS A 164 16.08 -10.39 -16.13
C LYS A 164 15.70 -11.38 -17.23
N GLU A 165 14.42 -11.70 -17.34
CA GLU A 165 13.90 -12.65 -18.33
C GLU A 165 14.10 -12.19 -19.77
N ASN A 166 14.06 -10.87 -20.01
CA ASN A 166 14.18 -10.28 -21.34
C ASN A 166 15.56 -9.63 -21.58
N GLU A 167 16.51 -9.76 -20.65
CA GLU A 167 17.85 -9.15 -20.71
C GLU A 167 17.83 -7.62 -20.97
N LEU A 168 16.83 -6.93 -20.40
CA LEU A 168 16.59 -5.50 -20.61
C LEU A 168 17.24 -4.62 -19.56
N ARG A 169 17.40 -3.35 -19.90
CA ARG A 169 17.78 -2.28 -18.97
C ARG A 169 16.72 -1.20 -18.95
N VAL A 170 16.48 -0.63 -17.78
CA VAL A 170 15.59 0.52 -17.63
C VAL A 170 16.20 1.73 -18.32
N SER A 171 15.40 2.43 -19.14
CA SER A 171 15.82 3.67 -19.78
C SER A 171 15.84 4.84 -18.78
N SER A 172 16.62 5.88 -19.07
CA SER A 172 16.70 7.07 -18.22
C SER A 172 15.34 7.72 -17.97
N ASP A 173 14.46 7.71 -18.96
CA ASP A 173 13.11 8.28 -18.84
C ASP A 173 12.22 7.46 -17.90
N VAL A 174 12.24 6.13 -18.03
CA VAL A 174 11.47 5.24 -17.13
C VAL A 174 11.99 5.34 -15.70
N GLU A 175 13.31 5.36 -15.51
CA GLU A 175 13.93 5.54 -14.20
C GLU A 175 13.53 6.85 -13.54
N LYS A 176 13.62 7.96 -14.30
CA LYS A 176 13.18 9.28 -13.85
C LYS A 176 11.71 9.27 -13.41
N ASN A 177 10.82 8.65 -14.19
CA ASN A 177 9.41 8.56 -13.85
C ASN A 177 9.17 7.76 -12.57
N ILE A 178 9.89 6.65 -12.37
CA ILE A 178 9.81 5.85 -11.15
C ILE A 178 10.28 6.68 -9.94
N HIS A 179 11.43 7.35 -10.05
CA HIS A 179 11.99 8.18 -8.99
C HIS A 179 11.07 9.34 -8.59
N GLU A 180 10.57 10.08 -9.59
CA GLU A 180 9.63 11.18 -9.38
C GLU A 180 8.35 10.71 -8.68
N HIS A 181 7.82 9.55 -9.08
CA HIS A 181 6.64 8.98 -8.46
C HIS A 181 6.88 8.61 -6.99
N LEU A 182 7.98 7.93 -6.67
CA LEU A 182 8.32 7.56 -5.29
C LEU A 182 8.55 8.80 -4.40
N THR A 183 9.25 9.81 -4.92
CA THR A 183 9.49 11.08 -4.24
C THR A 183 8.17 11.80 -3.94
N SER A 184 7.28 11.82 -4.93
CA SER A 184 5.96 12.42 -4.81
C SER A 184 5.07 11.69 -3.80
N LEU A 185 5.06 10.36 -3.81
CA LEU A 185 4.38 9.53 -2.81
C LEU A 185 4.90 9.82 -1.40
N THR A 186 6.22 9.91 -1.25
CA THR A 186 6.87 10.23 0.03
C THR A 186 6.40 11.58 0.54
N LYS A 187 6.44 12.62 -0.31
CA LYS A 187 5.96 13.96 0.06
C LYS A 187 4.49 13.96 0.48
N SER A 188 3.63 13.30 -0.30
CA SER A 188 2.21 13.20 0.03
C SER A 188 1.98 12.48 1.36
N LEU A 189 2.71 11.41 1.66
CA LEU A 189 2.58 10.74 2.96
C LEU A 189 3.00 11.62 4.14
N HIS A 190 4.01 12.47 3.97
CA HIS A 190 4.39 13.45 5.00
C HIS A 190 3.31 14.52 5.19
N GLU A 191 2.69 14.99 4.11
CA GLU A 191 1.58 15.96 4.16
C GLU A 191 0.34 15.39 4.85
N TYR A 192 -0.03 14.13 4.56
CA TYR A 192 -1.25 13.50 5.10
C TYR A 192 -1.07 12.86 6.49
N PHE A 193 0.14 12.41 6.82
CA PHE A 193 0.46 11.77 8.10
C PHE A 193 1.67 12.46 8.74
N PRO A 194 1.48 13.64 9.37
CA PRO A 194 2.54 14.29 10.13
C PRO A 194 2.90 13.41 11.34
N GLU A 195 4.14 13.50 11.82
CA GLU A 195 4.53 12.88 13.08
C GLU A 195 3.79 13.61 14.22
N GLN A 196 2.88 12.89 14.89
CA GLN A 196 1.94 13.46 15.87
C GLN A 196 1.89 12.64 17.17
N LEU A 197 2.87 11.78 17.41
CA LEU A 197 2.90 10.89 18.58
C LEU A 197 3.86 11.32 19.68
N GLN A 198 4.51 12.47 19.52
CA GLN A 198 5.34 13.00 20.58
C GLN A 198 4.52 13.10 21.87
N ASP A 199 5.07 12.59 22.97
CA ASP A 199 4.47 12.63 24.31
C ASP A 199 3.32 11.62 24.57
N MET A 200 3.10 10.63 23.68
CA MET A 200 2.08 9.58 23.83
C MET A 200 2.62 8.19 24.19
N ASP A 201 3.94 8.04 24.35
CA ASP A 201 4.61 6.75 24.55
C ASP A 201 4.13 6.01 25.81
N TRP A 202 3.69 6.75 26.83
CA TRP A 202 3.14 6.21 28.06
C TRP A 202 1.88 5.34 27.84
N VAL A 203 1.14 5.57 26.75
CA VAL A 203 -0.03 4.78 26.39
C VAL A 203 0.38 3.42 25.84
N GLN A 204 1.46 3.35 25.05
CA GLN A 204 1.97 2.09 24.51
C GLN A 204 2.72 1.30 25.56
N ASN A 205 3.47 1.97 26.44
CA ASN A 205 4.19 1.34 27.52
C ASN A 205 4.23 2.27 28.74
N PRO A 206 3.40 2.03 29.78
CA PRO A 206 3.38 2.90 30.97
C PRO A 206 4.59 2.68 31.89
N PHE A 207 5.41 1.65 31.65
CA PHE A 207 6.53 1.28 32.53
C PHE A 207 7.89 1.87 32.12
N VAL A 208 8.00 2.50 30.95
CA VAL A 208 9.23 3.21 30.53
C VAL A 208 9.38 4.57 31.23
N ASN A 209 10.60 5.10 31.23
CA ASN A 209 10.88 6.40 31.79
C ASN A 209 10.35 7.51 30.90
N HIS A 210 9.22 8.07 31.29
CA HIS A 210 8.63 9.25 30.69
C HIS A 210 8.86 10.47 31.58
N THR A 211 9.23 11.61 31.00
CA THR A 211 8.94 12.91 31.63
C THR A 211 7.44 13.09 31.70
N LYS A 212 6.93 13.89 32.65
CA LYS A 212 5.48 14.16 32.74
C LYS A 212 4.94 14.60 31.37
N PRO A 213 4.00 13.84 30.78
CA PRO A 213 3.40 14.27 29.52
C PRO A 213 2.63 15.58 29.70
N SER A 214 2.86 16.51 28.79
CA SER A 214 2.23 17.83 28.73
C SER A 214 0.70 17.76 28.68
N MET A 215 0.16 16.69 28.09
CA MET A 215 -1.28 16.46 27.97
C MET A 215 -1.94 15.94 29.26
N LEU A 216 -1.15 15.47 30.23
CA LEU A 216 -1.66 14.92 31.48
C LEU A 216 -1.77 15.99 32.57
N SER A 217 -2.91 15.99 33.26
CA SER A 217 -3.08 16.70 34.52
C SER A 217 -2.14 16.14 35.61
N VAL A 218 -2.07 16.83 36.75
CA VAL A 218 -1.27 16.35 37.90
C VAL A 218 -1.82 15.01 38.42
N SER A 219 -3.14 14.92 38.62
CA SER A 219 -3.82 13.69 39.06
C SER A 219 -3.60 12.52 38.10
N GLU A 220 -3.78 12.73 36.79
CA GLU A 220 -3.54 11.70 35.79
C GLU A 220 -2.08 11.21 35.79
N TYR A 221 -1.12 12.10 36.03
CA TYR A 221 0.29 11.74 36.09
C TYR A 221 0.66 10.99 37.39
N GLU A 222 0.05 11.33 38.52
CA GLU A 222 0.20 10.58 39.78
C GLU A 222 -0.29 9.13 39.60
N ASN A 223 -1.46 8.94 38.99
CA ASN A 223 -1.97 7.61 38.63
C ASN A 223 -0.99 6.84 37.72
N LEU A 224 -0.37 7.53 36.76
CA LEU A 224 0.62 6.91 35.87
C LEU A 224 1.89 6.50 36.63
N ILE A 225 2.32 7.27 37.64
CA ILE A 225 3.45 6.91 38.52
C ILE A 225 3.12 5.63 39.29
N ASP A 226 1.92 5.53 39.87
CA ASP A 226 1.51 4.33 40.62
C ASP A 226 1.51 3.09 39.73
N ILE A 227 0.95 3.19 38.52
CA ILE A 227 0.97 2.11 37.53
C ILE A 227 2.40 1.73 37.17
N LYS A 228 3.27 2.71 36.88
CA LYS A 228 4.66 2.51 36.47
C LYS A 228 5.48 1.73 37.50
N PHE A 229 5.25 1.97 38.79
CA PHE A 229 5.98 1.31 39.87
C PHE A 229 5.30 0.05 40.42
N SER A 230 4.15 -0.35 39.85
CA SER A 230 3.47 -1.59 40.20
C SER A 230 4.12 -2.81 39.56
N LEU A 231 4.83 -3.60 40.36
CA LEU A 231 5.47 -4.86 39.91
C LEU A 231 4.45 -5.88 39.39
N THR A 232 3.27 -5.96 40.01
CA THR A 232 2.22 -6.90 39.60
C THR A 232 1.63 -6.54 38.24
N LEU A 233 1.43 -5.25 37.96
CA LEU A 233 0.98 -4.79 36.64
C LEU A 233 2.06 -4.96 35.58
N LYS A 234 3.33 -4.74 35.94
CA LYS A 234 4.47 -4.95 35.02
C LYS A 234 4.60 -6.41 34.59
N GLN A 235 4.53 -7.35 35.55
CA GLN A 235 4.57 -8.78 35.26
C GLN A 235 3.43 -9.19 34.33
N LYS A 236 2.18 -8.79 34.66
CA LYS A 236 1.02 -9.05 33.79
C LYS A 236 1.24 -8.50 32.37
N TYR A 237 1.75 -7.29 32.24
CA TYR A 237 2.03 -6.67 30.93
C TYR A 237 3.07 -7.47 30.11
N GLU A 238 4.11 -8.02 30.74
CA GLU A 238 5.21 -8.74 30.08
C GLU A 238 4.87 -10.22 29.74
N GLU A 239 3.84 -10.82 30.36
CA GLU A 239 3.47 -12.25 30.19
C GLU A 239 2.89 -12.63 28.81
N GLY A 240 2.78 -11.71 27.85
CA GLY A 240 2.97 -12.05 26.43
C GLY A 240 1.76 -12.17 25.50
N THR A 241 0.54 -11.83 25.91
CA THR A 241 -0.63 -11.78 24.99
C THR A 241 -1.58 -10.61 25.28
N PHE A 242 -1.06 -9.42 25.56
CA PHE A 242 -1.90 -8.29 25.95
C PHE A 242 -2.35 -7.44 24.77
N ASP A 243 -3.66 -7.43 24.54
CA ASP A 243 -4.32 -6.33 23.84
C ASP A 243 -4.17 -5.07 24.69
N LEU A 244 -3.54 -4.04 24.12
CA LEU A 244 -3.32 -2.76 24.79
C LEU A 244 -4.63 -2.15 25.29
N ASN A 245 -5.73 -2.35 24.55
CA ASN A 245 -7.04 -1.91 25.01
C ASN A 245 -7.49 -2.68 26.25
N ALA A 246 -7.33 -4.01 26.26
CA ALA A 246 -7.69 -4.84 27.41
C ALA A 246 -6.87 -4.49 28.66
N PHE A 247 -5.58 -4.16 28.52
CA PHE A 247 -4.73 -3.69 29.62
C PHE A 247 -5.32 -2.43 30.26
N TRP A 248 -5.56 -1.38 29.45
CA TRP A 248 -6.09 -0.11 29.98
C TRP A 248 -7.51 -0.27 30.53
N ILE A 249 -8.38 -1.06 29.87
CA ILE A 249 -9.73 -1.33 30.36
C ILE A 249 -9.70 -2.05 31.71
N GLY A 250 -8.78 -2.98 31.93
CA GLY A 250 -8.64 -3.71 33.19
C GLY A 250 -8.26 -2.84 34.39
N LEU A 251 -7.73 -1.65 34.15
CA LEU A 251 -7.36 -0.69 35.20
C LEU A 251 -8.47 0.33 35.52
N LYS A 252 -9.62 0.27 34.84
CA LYS A 252 -10.64 1.33 34.88
C LYS A 252 -11.22 1.55 36.27
N ASP A 253 -11.35 0.49 37.07
CA ASP A 253 -11.95 0.57 38.41
C ASP A 253 -11.00 1.24 39.41
N GLU A 254 -9.68 1.04 39.26
CA GLU A 254 -8.65 1.59 40.16
C GLU A 254 -8.18 2.99 39.71
N TYR A 255 -8.03 3.20 38.39
CA TYR A 255 -7.42 4.41 37.81
C TYR A 255 -8.30 5.02 36.69
N PRO A 256 -9.55 5.42 36.97
CA PRO A 256 -10.52 5.80 35.94
C PRO A 256 -10.08 6.99 35.08
N GLU A 257 -9.40 7.98 35.65
CA GLU A 257 -9.00 9.21 34.94
C GLU A 257 -7.97 8.95 33.84
N ILE A 258 -6.84 8.32 34.20
CA ILE A 258 -5.76 8.01 33.25
C ILE A 258 -6.20 6.96 32.23
N VAL A 259 -7.06 6.02 32.62
CA VAL A 259 -7.63 5.02 31.71
C VAL A 259 -8.53 5.68 30.67
N ASN A 260 -9.42 6.59 31.07
CA ASN A 260 -10.25 7.32 30.11
C ASN A 260 -9.39 8.13 29.12
N ARG A 261 -8.28 8.71 29.58
CA ARG A 261 -7.31 9.38 28.71
C ARG A 261 -6.66 8.42 27.71
N ALA A 262 -6.13 7.29 28.18
CA ALA A 262 -5.50 6.28 27.34
C ALA A 262 -6.47 5.72 26.29
N ILE A 263 -7.69 5.37 26.70
CA ILE A 263 -8.74 4.87 25.82
C ILE A 263 -9.11 5.93 24.77
N THR A 264 -9.20 7.21 25.14
CA THR A 264 -9.47 8.29 24.17
C THR A 264 -8.37 8.36 23.09
N LEU A 265 -7.11 8.18 23.48
CA LEU A 265 -5.97 8.17 22.56
C LEU A 265 -5.94 6.91 21.68
N LEU A 266 -6.35 5.76 22.21
CA LEU A 266 -6.43 4.48 21.49
C LEU A 266 -7.62 4.40 20.52
N LEU A 267 -8.76 4.97 20.91
CA LEU A 267 -10.01 5.01 20.14
C LEU A 267 -10.09 6.13 19.12
N LEU A 268 -9.08 7.00 19.02
CA LEU A 268 -9.00 8.00 17.95
C LEU A 268 -9.02 7.28 16.61
N PHE A 269 -10.21 7.19 16.03
CA PHE A 269 -10.44 6.52 14.76
C PHE A 269 -9.58 7.20 13.70
N VAL A 270 -8.63 6.46 13.16
CA VAL A 270 -8.06 6.78 11.85
C VAL A 270 -9.15 6.43 10.84
N THR A 271 -10.17 7.28 10.73
CA THR A 271 -11.16 7.10 9.67
C THR A 271 -10.45 7.33 8.34
N THR A 272 -10.17 6.23 7.65
CA THR A 272 -9.90 6.25 6.23
C THR A 272 -11.17 6.61 5.44
N TYR A 273 -12.31 6.91 6.09
CA TYR A 273 -13.58 7.22 5.43
C TYR A 273 -13.67 8.60 4.79
N ARG A 274 -12.69 9.49 4.97
CA ARG A 274 -12.50 10.65 4.07
C ARG A 274 -11.40 10.37 3.02
N CYS A 275 -11.42 9.18 2.41
CA CYS A 275 -10.51 8.78 1.34
C CYS A 275 -11.18 8.32 0.07
#